data_AF-A0A1Y0IPD4-F1
#
_entry.id   AF-A0A1Y0IPD4-F1
#
_cell.length_a   1.000
_cell.length_b   1.000
_cell.length_c   1.000
_cell.angle_alpha   90.00
_cell.angle_beta   90.00
_cell.angle_gamma   90.00
#
_symmetry.space_group_name_H-M   'P 1'
#
loop_
_entity.id
_entity.type
_entity.pdbx_description
1 polymer ?
#
loop_
_entity_poly.entity_id
_entity_poly.type
_entity_poly.pdbx_seq_one_letter_code
_entity_poly.pdbx_strand_id
1 'polypeptide(L)'
;MRKLYTQELLAILAVYDFYSWEEKEAPRQFWFVQNIGQSDFYKGWGLDAVDNPHADRPLTVAEWLEYEERFFNWLQSREHLLLPAIVTPELSNWWEPNMLREWMLPDAERCRHLLAEAGVIHVSPSLDPDLRGAVVETWEELLILGKMAVRGLPLLFFSGGKRVYRLTEYLTVLLEEK
;
A
#
# COMPACT_ATOMS: atom_id res chain seq x y z
N MET A 1 -11.68 -2.67 -9.89
CA MET A 1 -10.74 -1.57 -10.18
C MET A 1 -10.90 -1.20 -11.64
N ARG A 2 -10.79 0.08 -11.98
CA ARG A 2 -10.87 0.55 -13.37
C ARG A 2 -9.47 0.70 -13.97
N LYS A 3 -9.23 0.05 -15.10
CA LYS A 3 -7.99 0.20 -15.88
C LYS A 3 -7.80 1.65 -16.34
N LEU A 4 -6.56 2.15 -16.26
CA LEU A 4 -6.15 3.44 -16.81
C LEU A 4 -5.18 3.22 -17.97
N TYR A 5 -5.44 3.88 -19.09
CA TYR A 5 -4.45 3.94 -20.17
C TYR A 5 -3.33 4.92 -19.81
N THR A 6 -2.13 4.70 -20.33
CA THR A 6 -0.93 5.50 -20.01
C THR A 6 -1.13 7.00 -20.19
N GLN A 7 -1.79 7.42 -21.27
CA GLN A 7 -2.07 8.84 -21.50
C GLN A 7 -3.02 9.43 -20.45
N GLU A 8 -4.04 8.67 -20.05
CA GLU A 8 -4.97 9.06 -18.97
C GLU A 8 -4.22 9.14 -17.64
N LEU A 9 -3.38 8.14 -17.35
CA LEU A 9 -2.54 8.10 -16.15
C LEU A 9 -1.60 9.32 -16.09
N LEU A 10 -0.85 9.60 -17.15
CA LEU A 10 0.06 10.75 -17.22
C LEU A 10 -0.68 12.07 -17.06
N ALA A 11 -1.86 12.21 -17.68
CA ALA A 11 -2.69 13.41 -17.55
C ALA A 11 -3.17 13.62 -16.10
N ILE A 12 -3.61 12.56 -15.41
CA ILE A 12 -4.03 12.67 -14.01
C ILE A 12 -2.80 12.93 -13.11
N LEU A 13 -1.67 12.28 -13.37
CA LEU A 13 -0.47 12.44 -12.57
C LEU A 13 0.20 13.81 -12.73
N ALA A 14 -0.01 14.50 -13.85
CA ALA A 14 0.57 15.82 -14.11
C ALA A 14 0.13 16.93 -13.13
N VAL A 15 -0.95 16.72 -12.36
CA VAL A 15 -1.40 17.67 -11.33
C VAL A 15 -0.64 17.52 -10.01
N TYR A 16 0.08 16.40 -9.83
CA TYR A 16 0.88 16.13 -8.65
C TYR A 16 2.30 16.66 -8.89
N ASP A 17 2.86 17.37 -7.91
CA ASP A 17 4.28 17.71 -7.98
C ASP A 17 5.05 16.48 -7.53
N PHE A 18 5.79 15.88 -8.46
CA PHE A 18 6.75 14.85 -8.13
C PHE A 18 7.96 15.48 -7.46
N TYR A 19 7.97 15.52 -6.13
CA TYR A 19 9.24 15.50 -5.42
C TYR A 19 9.78 14.07 -5.49
N SER A 20 11.10 13.92 -5.56
CA SER A 20 11.70 12.62 -5.31
C SER A 20 11.18 12.13 -3.96
N TRP A 21 10.47 11.01 -3.91
CA TRP A 21 10.03 10.40 -2.65
C TRP A 21 11.22 9.96 -1.77
N GLU A 22 12.44 10.03 -2.30
CA GLU A 22 13.71 9.89 -1.58
C GLU A 22 14.23 11.21 -1.01
N GLU A 23 13.80 12.36 -1.54
CA GLU A 23 14.20 13.68 -1.05
C GLU A 23 13.51 14.01 0.29
N LYS A 24 14.34 14.30 1.29
CA LYS A 24 13.96 14.52 2.70
C LYS A 24 13.21 15.84 2.96
N GLU A 25 12.98 16.67 1.94
CA GLU A 25 12.59 18.07 2.12
C GLU A 25 11.08 18.33 2.12
N ALA A 26 10.25 17.41 1.59
CA ALA A 26 8.80 17.57 1.64
C ALA A 26 8.26 17.27 3.05
N PRO A 27 7.35 18.11 3.61
CA PRO A 27 6.74 17.84 4.90
C PRO A 27 5.79 16.66 4.80
N ARG A 28 6.22 15.49 5.30
CA ARG A 28 5.39 14.28 5.32
C ARG A 28 4.65 14.15 6.64
N GLN A 29 3.35 13.87 6.56
CA GLN A 29 2.54 13.57 7.73
C GLN A 29 2.45 12.06 7.92
N PHE A 30 2.80 11.60 9.12
CA PHE A 30 2.55 10.23 9.53
C PHE A 30 1.22 10.17 10.26
N TRP A 31 0.27 9.41 9.71
CA TRP A 31 -0.94 9.09 10.44
C TRP A 31 -0.79 7.72 11.10
N PHE A 32 -0.87 7.76 12.42
CA PHE A 32 -0.84 6.58 13.28
C PHE A 32 -2.26 6.25 13.71
N VAL A 33 -2.53 4.95 13.89
CA VAL A 33 -3.75 4.53 14.58
C VAL A 33 -3.59 4.95 16.04
N GLN A 34 -4.40 5.91 16.48
CA GLN A 34 -4.32 6.45 17.86
C GLN A 34 -4.57 5.39 18.94
N ASN A 35 -5.15 4.25 18.58
CA ASN A 35 -5.38 3.14 19.49
C ASN A 35 -5.36 1.80 18.77
N ILE A 36 -4.18 1.33 18.38
CA ILE A 36 -4.00 -0.08 17.96
C ILE A 36 -4.05 -1.05 19.17
N GLY A 37 -4.16 -0.50 20.38
CA GLY A 37 -4.33 -1.25 21.64
C GLY A 37 -3.10 -1.26 22.55
N GLN A 38 -2.01 -0.55 22.22
CA GLN A 38 -0.81 -0.44 23.06
C GLN A 38 -0.04 0.88 22.86
N SER A 39 0.50 1.43 23.95
CA SER A 39 1.15 2.75 24.02
C SER A 39 2.49 2.87 23.29
N ASP A 40 3.15 1.75 22.96
CA ASP A 40 4.52 1.73 22.44
C ASP A 40 4.70 0.93 21.14
N PHE A 41 3.59 0.62 20.45
CA PHE A 41 3.60 -0.19 19.23
C PHE A 41 4.59 0.31 18.17
N TYR A 42 4.72 1.64 17.99
CA TYR A 42 5.50 2.24 16.91
C TYR A 42 6.98 2.49 17.25
N LYS A 43 7.48 2.06 18.41
CA LYS A 43 8.87 2.33 18.85
C LYS A 43 9.91 1.24 18.52
N GLY A 44 9.52 0.09 17.96
CA GLY A 44 10.46 -1.01 17.72
C GLY A 44 9.88 -2.20 16.97
N TRP A 45 9.10 -1.95 15.92
CA TRP A 45 8.29 -2.99 15.28
C TRP A 45 8.06 -2.71 13.80
N GLY A 46 7.87 -3.74 12.99
CA GLY A 46 7.32 -3.73 11.62
C GLY A 46 6.85 -5.15 11.28
N LEU A 47 6.52 -5.43 10.02
CA LEU A 47 6.24 -6.81 9.56
C LEU A 47 7.36 -7.81 9.94
N ASP A 48 8.61 -7.33 10.00
CA ASP A 48 9.79 -8.09 10.40
C ASP A 48 9.77 -8.63 11.85
N ALA A 49 8.87 -8.12 12.70
CA ALA A 49 8.69 -8.62 14.06
C ALA A 49 7.93 -9.95 14.12
N VAL A 50 7.11 -10.23 13.10
CA VAL A 50 6.34 -11.48 13.00
C VAL A 50 7.33 -12.64 12.88
N ASP A 51 7.14 -13.69 13.67
CA ASP A 51 7.98 -14.91 13.69
C ASP A 51 9.48 -14.66 13.96
N ASN A 52 9.88 -13.45 14.37
CA ASN A 52 11.26 -13.11 14.68
C ASN A 52 11.48 -13.12 16.20
N PRO A 53 12.07 -14.18 16.78
CA PRO A 53 12.28 -14.27 18.23
C PRO A 53 13.30 -13.26 18.77
N HIS A 54 14.04 -12.57 17.89
CA HIS A 54 15.04 -11.57 18.24
C HIS A 54 14.54 -10.14 18.10
N ALA A 55 13.30 -9.93 17.61
CA ALA A 55 12.71 -8.61 17.61
C ALA A 55 12.53 -8.10 19.05
N ASP A 56 12.66 -6.79 19.26
CA ASP A 56 12.40 -6.15 20.56
C ASP A 56 11.01 -6.52 21.10
N ARG A 57 10.08 -6.78 20.17
CA ARG A 57 8.79 -7.37 20.46
C ARG A 57 8.43 -8.40 19.39
N PRO A 58 8.66 -9.70 19.64
CA PRO A 58 8.29 -10.75 18.71
C PRO A 58 6.76 -10.83 18.57
N LEU A 59 6.31 -11.27 17.40
CA LEU A 59 4.91 -11.47 17.11
C LEU A 59 4.57 -12.85 16.61
N THR A 60 3.37 -13.29 16.95
CA THR A 60 2.67 -14.33 16.20
C THR A 60 1.93 -13.75 14.99
N VAL A 61 1.70 -14.57 13.97
CA VAL A 61 0.84 -14.23 12.82
C VAL A 61 -0.56 -13.80 13.28
N ALA A 62 -1.12 -14.47 14.30
CA ALA A 62 -2.46 -14.14 14.79
C ALA A 62 -2.54 -12.72 15.36
N GLU A 63 -1.54 -12.31 16.16
CA GLU A 63 -1.47 -10.95 16.69
C GLU A 63 -1.28 -9.92 15.58
N TRP A 64 -0.45 -10.21 14.57
CA TRP A 64 -0.30 -9.32 13.41
C TRP A 64 -1.64 -9.08 12.71
N LEU A 65 -2.39 -10.16 12.43
CA LEU A 65 -3.67 -10.08 11.76
C LEU A 65 -4.71 -9.29 12.58
N GLU A 66 -4.68 -9.39 13.91
CA GLU A 66 -5.52 -8.58 14.78
C GLU A 66 -5.18 -7.08 14.67
N TYR A 67 -3.90 -6.72 14.66
CA TYR A 67 -3.48 -5.33 14.47
C TYR A 67 -3.80 -4.80 13.07
N GLU A 68 -3.63 -5.64 12.05
CA GLU A 68 -4.00 -5.34 10.67
C GLU A 68 -5.50 -5.06 10.57
N GLU A 69 -6.36 -5.87 11.19
CA GLU A 69 -7.81 -5.64 11.23
C GLU A 69 -8.15 -4.31 11.89
N ARG A 70 -7.56 -4.02 13.06
CA ARG A 70 -7.76 -2.73 13.75
C ARG A 70 -7.31 -1.55 12.90
N PHE A 71 -6.19 -1.69 12.20
CA PHE A 71 -5.67 -0.68 11.28
C PHE A 71 -6.66 -0.41 10.13
N PHE A 72 -7.14 -1.45 9.45
CA PHE A 72 -8.08 -1.27 8.35
C PHE A 72 -9.44 -0.77 8.80
N ASN A 73 -9.94 -1.18 9.97
CA ASN A 73 -11.17 -0.62 10.54
C ASN A 73 -11.03 0.89 10.83
N TRP A 74 -9.89 1.29 11.40
CA TRP A 74 -9.57 2.71 11.61
C TRP A 74 -9.45 3.47 10.27
N LEU A 75 -8.83 2.85 9.26
CA LEU A 75 -8.62 3.44 7.94
C LEU A 75 -9.94 3.58 7.17
N GLN A 76 -10.87 2.64 7.32
CA GLN A 76 -12.20 2.67 6.70
C GLN A 76 -13.00 3.90 7.12
N SER A 77 -12.90 4.33 8.38
CA SER A 77 -13.54 5.57 8.85
C SER A 77 -13.02 6.84 8.14
N ARG A 78 -11.91 6.73 7.40
CA ARG A 78 -11.27 7.80 6.62
C ARG A 78 -11.31 7.53 5.12
N GLU A 79 -12.14 6.60 4.65
CA GLU A 79 -12.24 6.21 3.24
C GLU A 79 -12.38 7.40 2.28
N HIS A 80 -13.19 8.40 2.66
CA HIS A 80 -13.40 9.63 1.88
C HIS A 80 -12.14 10.47 1.62
N LEU A 81 -11.05 10.25 2.37
CA LEU A 81 -9.76 10.91 2.19
C LEU A 81 -8.83 10.11 1.27
N LEU A 82 -9.13 8.83 1.08
CA LEU A 82 -8.28 7.84 0.43
C LEU A 82 -8.82 7.42 -0.93
N LEU A 83 -10.14 7.50 -1.14
CA LEU A 83 -10.83 7.08 -2.35
C LEU A 83 -11.65 8.23 -2.98
N PRO A 84 -11.79 8.23 -4.33
CA PRO A 84 -11.08 7.34 -5.26
C PRO A 84 -9.57 7.62 -5.28
N ALA A 85 -8.78 6.62 -5.64
CA ALA A 85 -7.33 6.76 -5.77
C ALA A 85 -6.81 6.10 -7.04
N ILE A 86 -5.70 6.61 -7.56
CA ILE A 86 -4.87 5.87 -8.52
C ILE A 86 -3.85 5.07 -7.73
N VAL A 87 -3.76 3.78 -7.97
CA VAL A 87 -2.68 2.93 -7.45
C VAL A 87 -1.63 2.71 -8.53
N THR A 88 -0.36 2.73 -8.13
CA THR A 88 0.79 2.33 -8.97
C THR A 88 1.81 1.57 -8.11
N PRO A 89 2.39 0.46 -8.60
CA PRO A 89 3.56 -0.14 -7.96
C PRO A 89 4.75 0.83 -8.02
N GLU A 90 5.58 0.79 -6.98
CA GLU A 90 6.80 1.60 -6.93
C GLU A 90 7.77 1.19 -8.04
N LEU A 91 8.13 2.16 -8.91
CA LEU A 91 8.85 1.91 -10.17
C LEU A 91 10.25 1.32 -9.98
N SER A 92 10.83 1.47 -8.79
CA SER A 92 12.19 1.04 -8.44
C SER A 92 12.28 -0.43 -8.04
N ASN A 93 11.17 -1.07 -7.67
CA ASN A 93 11.19 -2.41 -7.10
C ASN A 93 10.71 -3.47 -8.11
N TRP A 94 11.51 -4.54 -8.23
CA TRP A 94 11.12 -5.73 -8.96
C TRP A 94 9.95 -6.35 -8.18
N TRP A 95 8.80 -6.48 -8.85
CA TRP A 95 7.62 -7.20 -8.37
C TRP A 95 7.93 -8.69 -8.30
N GLU A 96 8.89 -9.09 -7.48
CA GLU A 96 9.17 -10.48 -7.21
C GLU A 96 8.64 -10.81 -5.82
N PRO A 97 7.52 -11.55 -5.71
CA PRO A 97 6.93 -11.97 -4.45
C PRO A 97 7.81 -12.95 -3.65
N ASN A 98 9.10 -13.03 -3.93
CA ASN A 98 10.01 -14.05 -3.44
C ASN A 98 10.34 -13.91 -1.94
N MET A 99 9.77 -12.91 -1.26
CA MET A 99 9.85 -12.73 0.20
C MET A 99 8.50 -12.91 0.92
N LEU A 100 7.44 -13.34 0.22
CA LEU A 100 6.15 -13.59 0.87
C LEU A 100 6.19 -14.84 1.74
N ARG A 101 5.69 -14.69 2.97
CA ARG A 101 5.53 -15.79 3.92
C ARG A 101 4.30 -16.61 3.57
N GLU A 102 4.27 -17.89 3.95
CA GLU A 102 3.20 -18.83 3.57
C GLU A 102 1.79 -18.30 3.90
N TRP A 103 1.62 -17.69 5.08
CA TRP A 103 0.33 -17.15 5.53
C TRP A 103 -0.17 -15.96 4.68
N MET A 104 0.70 -15.32 3.90
CA MET A 104 0.36 -14.18 3.03
C MET A 104 -0.11 -14.61 1.64
N LEU A 105 0.21 -15.84 1.21
CA LEU A 105 -0.02 -16.31 -0.16
C LEU A 105 -1.48 -16.17 -0.63
N PRO A 106 -2.52 -16.49 0.18
CA PRO A 106 -3.90 -16.35 -0.28
C PRO A 106 -4.29 -14.91 -0.63
N ASP A 107 -3.89 -13.93 0.20
CA ASP A 107 -4.16 -12.51 -0.06
C ASP A 107 -3.29 -11.98 -1.20
N ALA A 108 -2.06 -12.47 -1.33
CA ALA A 108 -1.15 -12.11 -2.42
C ALA A 108 -1.69 -12.53 -3.78
N GLU A 109 -2.26 -13.74 -3.88
CA GLU A 109 -2.93 -14.19 -5.10
C GLU A 109 -4.13 -13.31 -5.45
N ARG A 110 -4.96 -12.94 -4.47
CA ARG A 110 -6.08 -12.02 -4.69
C ARG A 110 -5.60 -10.66 -5.20
N CYS A 111 -4.54 -10.12 -4.61
CA CYS A 111 -3.93 -8.87 -5.02
C CYS A 111 -3.36 -8.94 -6.44
N ARG A 112 -2.63 -10.03 -6.75
CA ARG A 112 -2.08 -10.31 -8.08
C ARG A 112 -3.18 -10.39 -9.14
N HIS A 113 -4.26 -11.10 -8.86
CA HIS A 113 -5.43 -11.18 -9.75
C HIS A 113 -6.06 -9.81 -9.97
N LEU A 114 -6.32 -9.07 -8.90
CA LEU A 114 -6.92 -7.74 -8.98
C LEU A 114 -6.07 -6.77 -9.83
N LEU A 115 -4.75 -6.79 -9.65
CA LEU A 115 -3.82 -5.94 -10.39
C LEU A 115 -3.67 -6.40 -11.85
N ALA A 116 -3.67 -7.70 -12.12
CA ALA A 116 -3.64 -8.26 -13.47
C ALA A 116 -4.92 -7.96 -14.27
N GLU A 117 -6.09 -8.08 -13.65
CA GLU A 117 -7.38 -7.74 -14.27
C GLU A 117 -7.46 -6.26 -14.64
N ALA A 118 -6.90 -5.39 -13.79
CA ALA A 118 -6.78 -3.97 -14.07
C ALA A 118 -5.65 -3.64 -15.07
N GLY A 119 -4.87 -4.63 -15.48
CA GLY A 119 -3.75 -4.50 -16.40
C GLY A 119 -2.50 -3.85 -15.78
N VAL A 120 -2.44 -3.63 -14.47
CA VAL A 120 -1.29 -3.00 -13.78
C VAL A 120 -0.05 -3.88 -13.80
N ILE A 121 -0.24 -5.20 -13.89
CA ILE A 121 0.82 -6.18 -14.10
C ILE A 121 0.43 -7.21 -15.14
N HIS A 122 1.45 -7.89 -15.66
CA HIS A 122 1.29 -9.09 -16.47
C HIS A 122 1.70 -10.32 -15.67
N VAL A 123 0.86 -11.36 -15.73
CA VAL A 123 1.14 -12.67 -15.13
C VAL A 123 2.16 -13.48 -15.96
N SER A 124 2.37 -13.09 -17.21
CA SER A 124 3.33 -13.68 -18.14
C SER A 124 4.24 -12.60 -18.73
N PRO A 125 5.44 -12.94 -19.21
CA PRO A 125 6.28 -12.01 -19.96
C PRO A 125 5.47 -11.36 -21.08
N SER A 126 5.42 -10.03 -21.07
CA SER A 126 4.66 -9.23 -22.02
C SER A 126 5.58 -8.19 -22.63
N LEU A 127 5.47 -8.00 -23.95
CA LEU A 127 6.12 -6.92 -24.68
C LEU A 127 5.28 -5.64 -24.68
N ASP A 128 4.09 -5.68 -24.05
CA ASP A 128 3.17 -4.54 -24.00
C ASP A 128 3.76 -3.46 -23.09
N PRO A 129 4.18 -2.31 -23.63
CA PRO A 129 4.67 -1.23 -22.82
C PRO A 129 3.46 -0.56 -22.17
N ASP A 130 3.60 -0.29 -20.89
CA ASP A 130 2.81 0.69 -20.16
C ASP A 130 1.41 0.27 -19.75
N LEU A 131 1.31 -0.33 -18.58
CA LEU A 131 0.20 -0.07 -17.67
C LEU A 131 0.74 -0.14 -16.25
N ARG A 132 1.02 1.02 -15.65
CA ARG A 132 1.53 1.09 -14.26
C ARG A 132 0.51 1.62 -13.28
N GLY A 133 -0.76 1.77 -13.65
CA GLY A 133 -1.74 2.20 -12.67
C GLY A 133 -3.18 1.97 -13.04
N ALA A 134 -4.03 2.05 -12.03
CA ALA A 134 -5.47 1.83 -12.15
C ALA A 134 -6.21 2.64 -11.08
N VAL A 135 -7.49 2.91 -11.31
CA VAL A 135 -8.35 3.56 -10.32
C VAL A 135 -8.90 2.51 -9.36
N VAL A 136 -8.67 2.76 -8.08
CA VAL A 136 -9.29 2.13 -6.94
C VAL A 136 -10.52 2.95 -6.58
N GLU A 137 -11.69 2.32 -6.69
CA GLU A 137 -12.99 2.99 -6.56
C GLU A 137 -13.75 2.53 -5.31
N THR A 138 -13.39 1.37 -4.75
CA THR A 138 -14.10 0.78 -3.61
C THR A 138 -13.17 0.47 -2.45
N TRP A 139 -13.72 0.47 -1.23
CA TRP A 139 -13.02 0.03 -0.03
C TRP A 139 -12.47 -1.40 -0.16
N GLU A 140 -13.21 -2.31 -0.78
CA GLU A 140 -12.76 -3.71 -0.94
C GLU A 140 -11.47 -3.80 -1.76
N GLU A 141 -11.37 -3.02 -2.84
CA GLU A 141 -10.17 -2.95 -3.66
C GLU A 141 -8.99 -2.36 -2.87
N LEU A 142 -9.23 -1.26 -2.15
CA LEU A 142 -8.21 -0.65 -1.30
C LEU A 142 -7.75 -1.58 -0.19
N LEU A 143 -8.65 -2.37 0.39
CA LEU A 143 -8.34 -3.34 1.42
C LEU A 143 -7.42 -4.44 0.89
N ILE A 144 -7.72 -5.01 -0.29
CA ILE A 144 -6.89 -6.07 -0.89
C ILE A 144 -5.48 -5.54 -1.18
N LEU A 145 -5.38 -4.38 -1.84
CA LEU A 145 -4.10 -3.74 -2.15
C LEU A 145 -3.35 -3.34 -0.89
N GLY A 146 -4.07 -2.75 0.05
CA GLY A 146 -3.49 -2.22 1.27
C GLY A 146 -2.94 -3.30 2.18
N LYS A 147 -3.60 -4.47 2.28
CA LYS A 147 -3.06 -5.62 3.02
C LYS A 147 -1.72 -6.05 2.48
N MET A 148 -1.56 -6.08 1.17
CA MET A 148 -0.25 -6.39 0.58
C MET A 148 0.75 -5.26 0.81
N ALA A 149 0.31 -4.00 0.80
CA ALA A 149 1.18 -2.86 1.09
C ALA A 149 1.79 -2.91 2.50
N VAL A 150 0.98 -3.20 3.51
CA VAL A 150 1.48 -3.37 4.88
C VAL A 150 2.25 -4.69 5.10
N ARG A 151 2.30 -5.55 4.08
CA ARG A 151 3.06 -6.82 4.08
C ARG A 151 4.25 -6.78 3.11
N GLY A 152 4.73 -5.59 2.77
CA GLY A 152 5.98 -5.41 2.03
C GLY A 152 5.83 -5.25 0.53
N LEU A 153 4.61 -5.14 -0.02
CA LEU A 153 4.41 -4.75 -1.43
C LEU A 153 4.36 -3.22 -1.56
N PRO A 154 5.41 -2.55 -2.04
CA PRO A 154 5.40 -1.09 -2.12
C PRO A 154 4.39 -0.60 -3.17
N LEU A 155 3.27 -0.05 -2.70
CA LEU A 155 2.23 0.57 -3.51
C LEU A 155 2.12 2.06 -3.16
N LEU A 156 2.00 2.88 -4.19
CA LEU A 156 1.77 4.31 -4.08
C LEU A 156 0.35 4.65 -4.54
N PHE A 157 -0.33 5.50 -3.77
CA PHE A 157 -1.71 5.88 -4.02
C PHE A 157 -1.83 7.40 -4.19
N PHE A 158 -2.58 7.84 -5.20
CA PHE A 158 -2.82 9.24 -5.51
C PHE A 158 -4.31 9.54 -5.38
N SER A 159 -4.70 10.47 -4.51
CA SER A 159 -6.10 10.77 -4.23
C SER A 159 -6.39 12.27 -4.25
N GLY A 160 -7.60 12.61 -4.71
CA GLY A 160 -8.14 13.97 -4.66
C GLY A 160 -7.32 15.04 -5.39
N GLY A 161 -6.42 14.67 -6.31
CA GLY A 161 -5.59 15.59 -7.09
C GLY A 161 -4.51 16.34 -6.29
N LYS A 162 -4.34 16.02 -5.00
CA LYS A 162 -3.44 16.77 -4.12
C LYS A 162 -2.79 15.94 -3.01
N ARG A 163 -3.20 14.67 -2.88
CA ARG A 163 -2.71 13.75 -1.86
C ARG A 163 -2.01 12.58 -2.50
N VAL A 164 -0.87 12.24 -1.94
CA VAL A 164 -0.16 11.02 -2.27
C VAL A 164 0.12 10.29 -0.98
N TYR A 165 -0.23 9.01 -0.90
CA TYR A 165 -0.06 8.22 0.30
C TYR A 165 0.46 6.82 0.03
N ARG A 166 1.08 6.24 1.05
CA ARG A 166 1.44 4.82 1.11
C ARG A 166 1.04 4.23 2.45
N LEU A 167 0.66 2.96 2.43
CA LEU A 167 0.52 2.15 3.64
C LEU A 167 1.83 1.41 3.85
N THR A 168 2.36 1.46 5.06
CA THR A 168 3.69 0.89 5.35
C THR A 168 3.58 -0.41 6.13
N GLU A 169 4.66 -1.18 6.14
CA GLU A 169 4.84 -2.37 6.98
C GLU A 169 4.79 -2.12 8.50
N TYR A 170 4.56 -0.87 8.90
CA TYR A 170 4.42 -0.44 10.28
C TYR A 170 2.96 -0.23 10.70
N LEU A 171 1.99 -0.57 9.84
CA LEU A 171 0.56 -0.22 10.00
C LEU A 171 0.39 1.29 10.21
N THR A 172 1.03 2.06 9.34
CA THR A 172 0.94 3.53 9.29
C THR A 172 0.62 4.01 7.89
N VAL A 173 0.00 5.19 7.80
CA VAL A 173 -0.17 5.91 6.53
C VAL A 173 0.88 7.02 6.48
N LEU A 174 1.73 6.99 5.47
CA LEU A 174 2.57 8.14 5.13
C LEU A 174 1.82 8.94 4.07
N LEU A 175 1.48 10.17 4.40
CA LEU A 175 0.70 11.07 3.55
C LEU A 175 1.51 12.33 3.25
N GLU A 176 1.51 12.71 1.98
CA GLU A 176 1.90 14.03 1.52
C GLU A 176 0.64 14.72 0.98
N GLU A 177 0.37 15.94 1.45
CA GLU A 177 -0.77 16.75 1.03
C GLU A 177 -0.33 18.18 0.75
N LYS A 178 -0.78 18.71 -0.38
CA LYS A 178 -0.78 20.14 -0.68
C LYS A 178 -2.07 20.83 -0.19
#